data_AF-A0A349L3N8-F1
#
_entry.id   AF-A0A349L3N8-F1
#
_cell.length_a   1.000
_cell.length_b   1.000
_cell.length_c   1.000
_cell.angle_alpha   90.00
_cell.angle_beta   90.00
_cell.angle_gamma   90.00
#
_symmetry.space_group_name_H-M   'P 1'
#
loop_
_entity.id
_entity.type
_entity.pdbx_description
1 polymer ?
#
loop_
_entity_poly.entity_id
_entity_poly.type
_entity_poly.pdbx_seq_one_letter_code
_entity_poly.pdbx_strand_id
1 'polypeptide(L)' 'MSEKFLYALARPLLFAMDAEAAHHLTLPALKRAAALGLTRLLKKPLPDARTVMGVAFPNPVGLAAGLDKDGAF' A
#
# COMPACT_ATOMS: atom_id res chain seq x y z
N MET A 1 10.34 -10.59 -9.12
CA MET A 1 9.42 -9.92 -10.06
C MET A 1 9.69 -8.43 -9.96
N SER A 2 9.91 -7.70 -11.06
CA SER A 2 10.15 -6.26 -10.99
C SER A 2 8.89 -5.56 -10.46
N GLU A 3 9.01 -4.62 -9.52
CA GLU A 3 7.88 -3.79 -9.04
C GLU A 3 7.15 -3.12 -10.21
N LYS A 4 7.89 -2.77 -11.26
CA LYS A 4 7.36 -2.22 -12.52
C LYS A 4 6.42 -3.19 -13.25
N PHE A 5 6.68 -4.50 -13.17
CA PHE A 5 5.86 -5.51 -13.82
C PHE A 5 4.52 -5.69 -13.11
N LEU A 6 4.51 -5.75 -11.77
CA LEU A 6 3.27 -5.81 -10.98
C LEU A 6 2.40 -4.58 -11.22
N TYR A 7 3.00 -3.40 -11.22
CA TYR A 7 2.29 -2.15 -11.48
C TYR A 7 1.74 -2.09 -12.92
N ALA A 8 2.50 -2.55 -13.91
CA ALA A 8 2.06 -2.59 -15.31
C ALA A 8 0.87 -3.52 -15.54
N LEU A 9 0.71 -4.58 -14.72
CA LEU A 9 -0.45 -5.46 -14.76
C LEU A 9 -1.64 -4.87 -13.99
N ALA A 10 -1.41 -4.35 -12.78
CA ALA A 10 -2.47 -3.86 -11.91
C ALA A 10 -3.13 -2.57 -12.44
N ARG A 11 -2.34 -1.62 -12.95
CA ARG A 11 -2.84 -0.32 -13.41
C ARG A 11 -3.94 -0.40 -14.47
N PRO A 12 -3.78 -1.09 -15.62
CA PRO A 12 -4.83 -1.13 -16.64
C PRO A 12 -6.10 -1.83 -16.14
N LEU A 13 -5.97 -2.85 -15.28
CA LEU A 13 -7.12 -3.56 -14.70
C LEU A 13 -7.91 -2.66 -13.75
N LEU A 14 -7.24 -1.98 -12.82
CA LEU A 14 -7.89 -1.07 -11.88
C LEU A 14 -8.49 0.16 -12.59
N PHE A 15 -7.85 0.64 -13.66
CA PHE A 15 -8.32 1.82 -14.40
C PHE A 15 -9.47 1.50 -15.35
N ALA A 16 -9.75 0.22 -15.60
CA ALA A 16 -10.94 -0.23 -16.33
C ALA A 16 -12.19 -0.34 -15.45
N MET A 17 -12.07 -0.10 -14.14
CA MET A 17 -13.15 -0.16 -13.16
C MET A 17 -13.62 1.24 -12.76
N ASP A 18 -14.82 1.32 -12.19
CA ASP A 18 -15.22 2.49 -11.40
C ASP A 18 -14.21 2.74 -10.26
N ALA A 19 -13.90 4.00 -9.98
CA ALA A 19 -12.85 4.36 -9.03
C ALA A 19 -13.14 3.89 -7.59
N GLU A 20 -14.40 3.96 -7.15
CA GLU A 20 -14.81 3.51 -5.82
C GLU A 20 -14.86 1.99 -5.76
N ALA A 21 -15.31 1.32 -6.83
CA ALA A 21 -15.23 -0.12 -6.95
C ALA A 21 -13.77 -0.63 -6.89
N ALA A 22 -12.85 0.04 -7.61
CA ALA A 22 -11.43 -0.27 -7.56
C ALA A 22 -10.86 -0.08 -6.15
N HIS A 23 -11.29 0.96 -5.43
CA HIS A 23 -10.91 1.22 -4.05
C HIS A 23 -11.38 0.10 -3.10
N HIS A 24 -12.65 -0.27 -3.18
CA HIS A 24 -13.26 -1.35 -2.38
C HIS A 24 -12.67 -2.73 -2.69
N LEU A 25 -12.15 -2.94 -3.91
CA LEU A 25 -11.40 -4.14 -4.26
C LEU A 25 -9.98 -4.11 -3.68
N THR A 26 -9.30 -2.97 -3.75
CA THR A 26 -7.85 -2.85 -3.49
C THR A 26 -7.51 -3.05 -2.02
N LEU A 27 -8.21 -2.39 -1.09
CA LEU A 27 -7.88 -2.49 0.35
C LEU A 27 -8.00 -3.92 0.91
N PRO A 28 -9.09 -4.68 0.67
CA PRO A 28 -9.17 -6.08 1.07
C PRO A 28 -8.12 -6.97 0.40
N ALA A 29 -7.81 -6.71 -0.88
CA ALA A 29 -6.79 -7.48 -1.60
C ALA A 29 -5.39 -7.26 -0.99
N LEU A 30 -5.04 -6.02 -0.63
CA LEU A 30 -3.77 -5.71 0.03
C LEU A 30 -3.67 -6.37 1.42
N LYS A 31 -4.75 -6.33 2.21
CA LYS A 31 -4.82 -7.02 3.52
C LYS A 31 -4.61 -8.53 3.39
N ARG A 32 -5.27 -9.16 2.41
CA ARG A 32 -5.09 -10.59 2.11
C ARG A 32 -3.67 -10.90 1.64
N ALA A 33 -3.10 -10.07 0.77
CA ALA A 33 -1.72 -10.24 0.30
C ALA A 33 -0.71 -10.14 1.45
N ALA A 34 -0.93 -9.25 2.41
CA ALA A 34 -0.13 -9.15 3.62
C ALA A 34 -0.27 -10.41 4.50
N ALA A 35 -1.49 -10.90 4.72
CA ALA A 35 -1.75 -12.11 5.51
C ALA A 35 -1.13 -13.37 4.87
N LEU A 36 -1.08 -13.44 3.55
CA LEU A 36 -0.41 -14.51 2.79
C LEU A 36 1.12 -14.34 2.70
N GLY A 37 1.67 -13.27 3.28
CA GLY A 37 3.11 -13.00 3.27
C GLY A 37 3.68 -12.53 1.93
N LEU A 38 2.83 -12.21 0.94
CA LEU A 38 3.24 -11.79 -0.41
C LEU A 38 3.99 -10.44 -0.37
N THR A 39 3.72 -9.60 0.62
CA THR A 39 4.41 -8.31 0.82
C THR A 39 5.89 -8.47 1.16
N ARG A 40 6.33 -9.65 1.62
CA ARG A 40 7.75 -9.96 1.87
C ARG A 40 8.59 -10.06 0.60
N LEU A 41 7.93 -10.21 -0.56
CA LEU A 41 8.57 -10.24 -1.87
C LEU A 41 8.97 -8.83 -2.37
N LEU A 42 8.47 -7.78 -1.70
CA LEU A 42 8.80 -6.39 -2.01
C LEU A 42 10.10 -5.98 -1.29
N LYS A 43 10.91 -5.16 -1.95
CA LYS A 43 12.14 -4.66 -1.35
C LYS A 43 11.78 -3.63 -0.29
N LYS A 44 12.25 -3.84 0.94
CA LYS A 44 12.16 -2.81 1.99
C LYS A 44 13.13 -1.68 1.67
N PRO A 45 12.69 -0.42 1.69
CA PRO A 45 13.60 0.73 1.63
C PRO A 45 14.60 0.69 2.79
N LEU A 46 15.73 1.38 2.61
CA LEU A 46 16.64 1.63 3.73
C LEU A 46 15.94 2.47 4.81
N PRO A 47 16.26 2.27 6.10
CA PRO A 47 15.73 3.10 7.17
C PRO A 47 16.08 4.58 6.95
N ASP A 48 15.14 5.47 7.28
CA ASP A 48 15.30 6.93 7.20
C ASP A 48 14.61 7.61 8.39
N ALA A 49 15.00 7.17 9.58
CA ALA A 49 14.27 7.38 10.82
C ALA A 49 14.27 8.85 11.29
N ARG A 50 13.18 9.27 11.93
CA ARG A 50 13.02 10.62 12.51
C ARG A 50 12.05 10.61 13.69
N THR A 51 12.29 11.48 14.66
CA THR A 51 11.36 11.73 15.76
C THR A 51 10.65 13.05 15.54
N VAL A 52 9.32 13.04 15.52
CA VAL A 52 8.47 14.23 15.31
C VAL A 52 7.39 14.23 16.39
N MET A 53 7.26 15.35 17.11
CA MET A 53 6.32 15.46 18.24
C MET A 53 6.43 14.31 19.27
N GLY A 54 7.65 13.83 19.53
CA GLY A 54 7.91 12.72 20.45
C GLY A 54 7.63 11.32 19.91
N VAL A 55 7.15 11.18 18.66
CA VAL A 55 6.88 9.89 18.01
C VAL A 55 8.03 9.51 17.09
N ALA A 56 8.54 8.29 17.21
CA ALA A 56 9.58 7.75 16.34
C ALA A 56 8.98 7.13 15.08
N PHE A 57 9.33 7.68 13.91
CA PHE A 57 8.95 7.16 12.60
C PHE A 57 10.16 6.48 11.94
N PRO A 58 10.02 5.26 11.37
CA PRO A 58 11.13 4.55 10.74
C PRO A 58 11.56 5.16 9.39
N ASN A 59 10.69 5.97 8.77
CA ASN A 59 10.91 6.69 7.52
C ASN A 59 9.90 7.87 7.40
N PRO A 60 10.07 8.82 6.47
CA PRO A 60 9.16 9.95 6.29
C PRO A 60 7.91 9.69 5.43
N VAL A 61 7.69 8.47 4.96
CA VAL A 61 6.61 8.15 4.03
C VAL A 61 5.38 7.71 4.82
N GLY A 62 4.36 8.57 4.82
CA GLY A 62 3.04 8.26 5.38
C GLY A 62 2.01 7.98 4.29
N LEU A 63 0.97 7.21 4.62
CA LEU A 63 -0.26 7.15 3.83
C LEU A 63 -1.17 8.31 4.26
N ALA A 64 -1.66 9.07 3.28
CA ALA A 64 -2.54 10.20 3.55
C ALA A 64 -3.93 9.74 4.02
N ALA A 65 -4.63 10.62 4.73
CA ALA A 65 -6.01 10.41 5.11
C ALA A 65 -6.92 10.20 3.88
N GLY A 66 -8.03 9.49 4.07
CA GLY A 66 -8.99 9.21 3.01
C GLY A 66 -8.71 7.94 2.21
N LEU A 67 -7.52 7.32 2.37
CA LEU A 67 -7.25 5.98 1.85
C LEU A 67 -7.99 4.93 2.69
N ASP A 68 -7.62 4.72 3.95
CA ASP A 68 -8.43 3.89 4.87
C ASP A 68 -9.29 4.81 5.73
N LYS A 69 -10.54 5.04 5.29
CA LYS A 69 -11.44 5.99 5.93
C LYS A 69 -11.95 5.52 7.29
N ASP A 70 -12.10 4.21 7.43
CA ASP A 70 -12.72 3.59 8.60
C ASP A 70 -11.70 2.93 9.55
N GLY A 71 -10.41 2.91 9.17
CA GLY A 71 -9.35 2.27 9.95
C GLY A 71 -9.49 0.74 10.01
N ALA A 72 -10.07 0.14 8.96
CA ALA A 72 -10.46 -1.27 8.96
C ALA A 72 -9.39 -2.21 8.37
N PHE A 73 -8.30 -1.67 7.79
CA PHE A 73 -7.38 -2.43 6.94
C PHE A 73 -5.97 -2.60 7.52
#